data_AF-A0A519MZF2-F1
#
_entry.id   AF-A0A519MZF2-F1
#
_cell.length_a   1.000
_cell.length_b   1.000
_cell.length_c   1.000
_cell.angle_alpha   90.00
_cell.angle_beta   90.00
_cell.angle_gamma   90.00
#
_symmetry.space_group_name_H-M   'P 1'
#
loop_
_entity.id
_entity.type
_entity.pdbx_description
1 polymer ?
#
loop_
_entity_poly.entity_id
_entity_poly.type
_entity_poly.pdbx_seq_one_letter_code
_entity_poly.pdbx_strand_id
1 'polypeptide(L)'
;MKHKLLLLALSVFMISCSDDEGSGNNTSSGDYLPLESGKYWVYETESPSQNGRDSLYTDSAQPLGSSYTTFRTGMPATGFYSGSMADNMVRKSEDKLLITGTTSLNFSADLPFSIELEDFIMFKENANNNQVVGSLEGILQQQIEGFNVDFDYGMTTKAKESLETYTVDGRTYTDVKVMELTLNLKISSNVQGFDVTIMPAQNVMVSRQYYAKEIGVVHVVTDINYNLSDLSSFGIELPIPQSGSEHQEEVLVRYNEN
;
A
#
# COMPACT_ATOMS: atom_id res chain seq x y z
N MET A 1 60.78 39.97 50.43
CA MET A 1 60.98 38.50 50.50
C MET A 1 59.88 37.96 51.42
N LYS A 2 58.92 37.12 51.02
CA LYS A 2 58.99 35.90 50.20
C LYS A 2 57.63 35.69 49.48
N HIS A 3 57.70 35.26 48.22
CA HIS A 3 56.59 34.72 47.44
C HIS A 3 56.15 33.34 47.95
N LYS A 4 54.85 33.02 47.84
CA LYS A 4 54.28 31.78 47.25
C LYS A 4 52.82 32.09 46.84
N LEU A 5 52.45 32.13 45.57
CA LEU A 5 52.23 31.09 44.56
C LEU A 5 50.75 30.65 44.50
N LEU A 6 50.23 30.71 43.25
CA LEU A 6 49.17 29.89 42.68
C LEU A 6 47.70 30.28 42.97
N LEU A 7 47.05 30.91 41.98
CA LEU A 7 45.62 30.71 41.72
C LEU A 7 45.36 30.81 40.20
N LEU A 8 45.34 29.61 39.62
CA LEU A 8 44.64 29.12 38.43
C LEU A 8 43.96 30.16 37.53
N ALA A 9 44.55 30.39 36.36
CA ALA A 9 43.88 30.99 35.21
C ALA A 9 43.00 29.92 34.52
N LEU A 10 41.68 30.08 34.59
CA LEU A 10 40.72 29.26 33.88
C LEU A 10 40.42 29.91 32.52
N SER A 11 41.22 29.55 31.52
CA SER A 11 40.99 29.85 30.11
C SER A 11 39.85 28.97 29.57
N VAL A 12 38.63 29.51 29.53
CA VAL A 12 37.53 28.91 28.76
C VAL A 12 37.71 29.33 27.30
N PHE A 13 38.25 28.42 26.50
CA PHE A 13 38.13 28.47 25.06
C PHE A 13 36.67 28.18 24.68
N MET A 14 35.94 29.21 24.25
CA MET A 14 34.70 29.04 23.51
C MET A 14 35.07 28.68 22.07
N ILE A 15 35.27 27.39 21.81
CA ILE A 15 35.26 26.86 20.44
C ILE A 15 33.80 26.86 20.00
N SER A 16 33.44 27.86 19.21
CA SER A 16 32.21 27.87 18.42
C SER A 16 32.30 26.71 17.44
N CYS A 17 31.60 25.62 17.72
CA CYS A 17 31.29 24.61 16.71
C CYS A 17 30.22 25.26 15.83
N SER A 18 30.59 25.59 14.59
CA SER A 18 29.64 25.99 13.57
C SER A 18 28.64 24.86 13.40
N ASP A 19 27.36 25.22 13.32
CA ASP A 19 26.30 24.31 12.92
C ASP A 19 26.69 23.67 11.58
N ASP A 20 27.10 22.42 11.63
CA ASP A 20 27.08 21.56 10.46
C ASP A 20 25.61 21.24 10.25
N GLU A 21 25.00 21.86 9.25
CA GLU A 21 23.73 21.44 8.67
C GLU A 21 23.92 20.06 8.02
N GLY A 22 24.09 19.05 8.87
CA GLY A 22 23.99 17.66 8.48
C GLY A 22 22.53 17.39 8.14
N SER A 23 22.24 17.19 6.86
CA SER A 23 20.98 16.60 6.40
C SER A 23 20.76 15.32 7.20
N GLY A 24 19.95 15.40 8.25
CA GLY A 24 19.60 14.27 9.08
C GLY A 24 18.94 13.25 8.19
N ASN A 25 19.67 12.19 7.86
CA ASN A 25 19.07 10.99 7.30
C ASN A 25 18.18 10.46 8.42
N ASN A 26 16.88 10.81 8.39
CA ASN A 26 15.89 10.37 9.36
C ASN A 26 15.78 8.85 9.25
N THR A 27 16.68 8.14 9.92
CA THR A 27 16.57 6.71 10.19
C THR A 27 15.37 6.53 11.10
N SER A 28 14.25 6.15 10.51
CA SER A 28 13.03 5.92 11.26
C SER A 28 13.17 4.60 12.01
N SER A 29 12.84 4.63 13.31
CA SER A 29 12.88 3.44 14.16
C SER A 29 11.50 2.79 14.35
N GLY A 30 10.47 3.27 13.66
CA GLY A 30 9.13 2.72 13.78
C GLY A 30 9.06 1.38 13.07
N ASP A 31 8.40 0.40 13.65
CA ASP A 31 8.09 -0.84 12.96
C ASP A 31 6.59 -0.87 12.67
N TYR A 32 6.18 -0.39 11.49
CA TYR A 32 4.76 -0.28 11.15
C TYR A 32 4.21 -1.51 10.41
N LEU A 33 5.07 -2.49 10.13
CA LEU A 33 4.70 -3.81 9.62
C LEU A 33 5.85 -4.78 9.93
N PRO A 34 5.79 -5.48 11.08
CA PRO A 34 6.81 -6.43 11.47
C PRO A 34 7.05 -7.50 10.40
N LEU A 35 8.28 -7.59 9.89
CA LEU A 35 8.67 -8.51 8.81
C LEU A 35 9.37 -9.78 9.33
N GLU A 36 9.35 -10.01 10.64
CA GLU A 36 9.91 -11.22 11.25
C GLU A 36 9.13 -12.46 10.82
N SER A 37 9.78 -13.60 10.72
CA SER A 37 9.10 -14.85 10.34
C SER A 37 8.10 -15.30 11.41
N GLY A 38 6.93 -15.77 10.98
CA GLY A 38 5.89 -16.28 11.87
C GLY A 38 4.98 -15.20 12.47
N LYS A 39 5.05 -13.97 11.96
CA LYS A 39 4.06 -12.93 12.24
C LYS A 39 2.76 -13.26 11.53
N TYR A 40 1.64 -12.97 12.18
CA TYR A 40 0.33 -13.16 11.58
C TYR A 40 -0.64 -12.07 11.99
N TRP A 41 -1.60 -11.83 11.10
CA TRP A 41 -2.74 -10.96 11.27
C TRP A 41 -3.98 -11.71 10.82
N VAL A 42 -5.07 -11.52 11.56
CA VAL A 42 -6.37 -12.08 11.24
C VAL A 42 -7.37 -10.95 11.17
N TYR A 43 -7.99 -10.78 10.02
CA TYR A 43 -8.94 -9.73 9.72
C TYR A 43 -10.34 -10.31 9.64
N GLU A 44 -11.32 -9.59 10.16
CA GLU A 44 -12.71 -9.75 9.73
C GLU A 44 -12.90 -8.89 8.50
N THR A 45 -13.47 -9.45 7.44
CA THR A 45 -13.71 -8.74 6.18
C THR A 45 -15.20 -8.57 5.97
N GLU A 46 -15.66 -7.36 5.74
CA GLU A 46 -17.07 -7.05 5.55
C GLU A 46 -17.27 -6.30 4.24
N SER A 47 -18.21 -6.78 3.42
CA SER A 47 -18.67 -6.08 2.22
C SER A 47 -20.11 -6.48 1.86
N PRO A 48 -20.84 -5.69 1.06
CA PRO A 48 -22.19 -6.07 0.61
C PRO A 48 -22.23 -7.40 -0.15
N SER A 49 -21.15 -7.73 -0.88
CA SER A 49 -21.08 -8.94 -1.69
C SER A 49 -20.50 -10.15 -0.95
N GLN A 50 -19.59 -9.96 0.00
CA GLN A 50 -18.90 -11.04 0.69
C GLN A 50 -18.41 -10.64 2.09
N ASN A 51 -18.82 -11.42 3.08
CA ASN A 51 -18.22 -11.39 4.41
C ASN A 51 -17.28 -12.58 4.59
N GLY A 52 -16.25 -12.41 5.39
CA GLY A 52 -15.21 -13.41 5.52
C GLY A 52 -14.24 -13.12 6.66
N ARG A 53 -13.29 -14.03 6.79
CA ARG A 53 -12.22 -13.93 7.77
C ARG A 53 -10.91 -14.34 7.13
N ASP A 54 -10.03 -13.37 7.00
CA ASP A 54 -8.74 -13.56 6.35
C ASP A 54 -7.64 -13.75 7.38
N SER A 55 -6.68 -14.59 7.01
CA SER A 55 -5.44 -14.75 7.75
C SER A 55 -4.29 -14.40 6.82
N LEU A 56 -3.46 -13.46 7.24
CA LEU A 56 -2.25 -13.06 6.56
C LEU A 56 -1.07 -13.39 7.46
N TYR A 57 0.01 -13.98 6.94
CA TYR A 57 1.18 -14.32 7.74
C TYR A 57 2.48 -14.23 6.95
N THR A 58 3.58 -14.01 7.66
CA THR A 58 4.93 -14.00 7.09
C THR A 58 5.48 -15.42 6.99
N ASP A 59 5.90 -15.79 5.79
CA ASP A 59 6.52 -17.09 5.52
C ASP A 59 8.02 -17.05 5.85
N SER A 60 8.50 -18.16 6.42
CA SER A 60 9.91 -18.40 6.73
C SER A 60 10.77 -18.67 5.49
N ALA A 61 10.14 -19.02 4.35
CA ALA A 61 10.81 -19.27 3.09
C ALA A 61 11.31 -17.95 2.48
N GLN A 62 12.51 -17.54 2.90
CA GLN A 62 13.25 -16.45 2.27
C GLN A 62 13.72 -16.92 0.87
N PRO A 63 13.48 -16.16 -0.21
CA PRO A 63 14.30 -16.31 -1.42
C PRO A 63 15.76 -16.15 -0.99
N LEU A 64 16.59 -17.18 -1.25
CA LEU A 64 17.97 -17.27 -0.77
C LEU A 64 18.73 -15.94 -0.96
N GLY A 65 19.04 -15.25 0.14
CA GLY A 65 19.83 -14.01 0.16
C GLY A 65 19.05 -12.69 0.03
N SER A 66 17.72 -12.73 0.03
CA SER A 66 16.88 -11.54 -0.15
C SER A 66 16.48 -10.92 1.20
N SER A 67 16.40 -9.58 1.28
CA SER A 67 15.87 -8.85 2.46
C SER A 67 14.32 -8.82 2.49
N TYR A 68 13.69 -9.69 1.71
CA TYR A 68 12.25 -9.73 1.53
C TYR A 68 11.61 -10.77 2.43
N THR A 69 10.42 -10.44 2.88
CA THR A 69 9.53 -11.34 3.61
C THR A 69 8.31 -11.62 2.76
N THR A 70 8.08 -12.89 2.48
CA THR A 70 6.92 -13.34 1.71
C THR A 70 5.69 -13.35 2.59
N PHE A 71 4.60 -12.78 2.11
CA PHE A 71 3.30 -12.82 2.75
C PHE A 71 2.45 -13.93 2.13
N ARG A 72 1.69 -14.62 2.97
CA ARG A 72 0.84 -15.75 2.59
C ARG A 72 -0.51 -15.65 3.26
N THR A 73 -1.50 -16.28 2.65
CA THR A 73 -2.80 -16.48 3.25
C THR A 73 -3.08 -17.96 3.47
N GLY A 74 -3.89 -18.28 4.48
CA GLY A 74 -4.23 -19.68 4.82
C GLY A 74 -5.33 -20.27 3.92
N MET A 75 -6.15 -19.39 3.35
CA MET A 75 -7.20 -19.65 2.36
C MET A 75 -7.18 -18.50 1.34
N PRO A 76 -7.84 -18.64 0.18
CA PRO A 76 -8.08 -17.50 -0.70
C PRO A 76 -8.70 -16.36 0.10
N ALA A 77 -8.04 -15.20 0.07
CA ALA A 77 -8.48 -14.01 0.82
C ALA A 77 -9.77 -13.45 0.23
N THR A 78 -10.64 -12.95 1.09
CA THR A 78 -11.88 -12.24 0.71
C THR A 78 -11.70 -10.73 0.69
N GLY A 79 -10.77 -10.22 1.50
CA GLY A 79 -10.37 -8.83 1.59
C GLY A 79 -9.34 -8.42 0.53
N PHE A 80 -9.44 -7.20 0.03
CA PHE A 80 -8.54 -6.62 -0.96
C PHE A 80 -7.10 -6.50 -0.44
N TYR A 81 -6.89 -6.01 0.78
CA TYR A 81 -5.56 -5.90 1.38
C TYR A 81 -4.95 -7.29 1.59
N SER A 82 -5.67 -8.20 2.25
CA SER A 82 -5.19 -9.56 2.46
C SER A 82 -4.88 -10.27 1.13
N GLY A 83 -5.72 -10.11 0.11
CA GLY A 83 -5.52 -10.67 -1.22
C GLY A 83 -4.39 -10.01 -2.02
N SER A 84 -4.22 -8.69 -1.91
CA SER A 84 -3.13 -7.96 -2.57
C SER A 84 -1.77 -8.17 -1.90
N MET A 85 -1.75 -8.63 -0.65
CA MET A 85 -0.52 -9.04 0.04
C MET A 85 -0.19 -10.52 -0.18
N ALA A 86 -1.19 -11.34 -0.49
CA ALA A 86 -1.01 -12.78 -0.69
C ALA A 86 0.00 -13.08 -1.80
N ASP A 87 0.97 -13.95 -1.49
CA ASP A 87 2.04 -14.38 -2.39
C ASP A 87 2.98 -13.25 -2.87
N ASN A 88 2.88 -12.06 -2.27
CA ASN A 88 3.76 -10.95 -2.51
C ASN A 88 4.85 -10.83 -1.45
N MET A 89 5.94 -10.16 -1.82
CA MET A 89 7.13 -10.01 -0.99
C MET A 89 7.28 -8.57 -0.54
N VAL A 90 7.52 -8.34 0.74
CA VAL A 90 7.77 -7.00 1.29
C VAL A 90 9.16 -6.94 1.89
N ARG A 91 9.87 -5.87 1.61
CA ARG A 91 11.12 -5.54 2.32
C ARG A 91 11.05 -4.15 2.93
N LYS A 92 11.77 -3.98 4.03
CA LYS A 92 12.04 -2.67 4.60
C LYS A 92 13.31 -2.09 3.98
N SER A 93 13.27 -0.81 3.62
CA SER A 93 14.44 -0.04 3.17
C SER A 93 14.38 1.33 3.80
N GLU A 94 15.27 1.59 4.77
CA GLU A 94 15.23 2.81 5.58
C GLU A 94 13.84 3.00 6.21
N ASP A 95 13.16 4.10 5.87
CA ASP A 95 11.83 4.47 6.37
C ASP A 95 10.68 4.00 5.48
N LYS A 96 10.92 3.09 4.53
CA LYS A 96 9.95 2.61 3.54
C LYS A 96 9.69 1.12 3.65
N LEU A 97 8.46 0.72 3.35
CA LEU A 97 8.13 -0.65 2.98
C LEU A 97 7.90 -0.71 1.47
N LEU A 98 8.56 -1.66 0.82
CA LEU A 98 8.51 -1.87 -0.62
C LEU A 98 7.96 -3.25 -0.89
N ILE A 99 6.99 -3.33 -1.80
CA ILE A 99 6.33 -4.57 -2.22
C ILE A 99 6.76 -4.95 -3.63
N THR A 100 7.04 -6.24 -3.81
CA THR A 100 7.38 -6.87 -5.09
C THR A 100 6.52 -8.09 -5.30
N GLY A 101 6.02 -8.28 -6.52
CA GLY A 101 5.21 -9.42 -6.93
C GLY A 101 4.10 -8.99 -7.88
N THR A 102 2.90 -9.55 -7.73
CA THR A 102 1.76 -9.26 -8.59
C THR A 102 0.52 -8.98 -7.75
N THR A 103 -0.18 -7.90 -8.06
CA THR A 103 -1.51 -7.64 -7.49
C THR A 103 -2.55 -7.78 -8.58
N SER A 104 -3.63 -8.50 -8.29
CA SER A 104 -4.78 -8.62 -9.19
C SER A 104 -5.95 -7.82 -8.63
N LEU A 105 -6.60 -7.06 -9.50
CA LEU A 105 -7.82 -6.32 -9.21
C LEU A 105 -8.92 -6.88 -10.10
N ASN A 106 -9.55 -7.94 -9.61
CA ASN A 106 -10.66 -8.59 -10.32
C ASN A 106 -11.97 -7.88 -9.94
N PHE A 107 -12.21 -6.69 -10.49
CA PHE A 107 -13.50 -5.99 -10.32
C PHE A 107 -14.64 -6.67 -11.11
N SER A 108 -14.30 -7.57 -12.04
CA SER A 108 -15.21 -8.53 -12.67
C SER A 108 -14.44 -9.82 -13.02
N ALA A 109 -15.11 -10.96 -12.95
CA ALA A 109 -14.54 -12.24 -13.38
C ALA A 109 -14.20 -12.25 -14.89
N ASP A 110 -14.89 -11.43 -15.68
CA ASP A 110 -14.76 -11.40 -17.14
C ASP A 110 -13.69 -10.40 -17.63
N LEU A 111 -13.09 -9.60 -16.73
CA LEU A 111 -12.00 -8.68 -17.05
C LEU A 111 -10.81 -8.88 -16.08
N PRO A 112 -10.02 -9.95 -16.26
CA PRO A 112 -8.84 -10.17 -15.44
C PRO A 112 -7.80 -9.09 -15.71
N PHE A 113 -7.31 -8.45 -14.64
CA PHE A 113 -6.29 -7.42 -14.70
C PHE A 113 -5.31 -7.62 -13.55
N SER A 114 -4.02 -7.71 -13.89
CA SER A 114 -2.93 -7.89 -12.92
C SER A 114 -1.80 -6.91 -13.21
N ILE A 115 -1.26 -6.33 -12.15
CA ILE A 115 -0.15 -5.38 -12.18
C ILE A 115 1.07 -6.06 -11.55
N GLU A 116 2.19 -6.03 -12.26
CA GLU A 116 3.50 -6.39 -11.71
C GLU A 116 4.06 -5.24 -10.88
N LEU A 117 4.55 -5.56 -9.68
CA LEU A 117 5.12 -4.64 -8.73
C LEU A 117 6.61 -4.98 -8.57
N GLU A 118 7.46 -3.97 -8.77
CA GLU A 118 8.89 -4.07 -8.49
C GLU A 118 9.28 -2.95 -7.53
N ASP A 119 9.56 -3.33 -6.28
CA ASP A 119 9.92 -2.40 -5.19
C ASP A 119 8.98 -1.19 -5.11
N PHE A 120 7.68 -1.42 -5.29
CA PHE A 120 6.68 -0.36 -5.20
C PHE A 120 6.55 0.11 -3.75
N ILE A 121 6.67 1.41 -3.51
CA ILE A 121 6.60 1.97 -2.15
C ILE A 121 5.14 1.98 -1.68
N MET A 122 4.78 1.03 -0.83
CA MET A 122 3.44 0.91 -0.24
C MET A 122 3.29 1.72 1.06
N PHE A 123 4.40 2.11 1.68
CA PHE A 123 4.40 2.83 2.96
C PHE A 123 5.70 3.61 3.16
N LYS A 124 5.62 4.76 3.85
CA LYS A 124 6.77 5.54 4.28
C LYS A 124 6.51 6.25 5.62
N GLU A 125 7.36 6.00 6.62
CA GLU A 125 7.16 6.46 8.01
C GLU A 125 7.14 7.98 8.17
N ASN A 126 8.09 8.66 7.52
CA ASN A 126 8.30 10.10 7.67
C ASN A 126 7.78 10.90 6.46
N ALA A 127 6.70 10.43 5.84
CA ALA A 127 6.08 11.15 4.74
C ALA A 127 5.22 12.31 5.22
N ASN A 128 5.27 13.43 4.49
CA ASN A 128 4.38 14.55 4.76
C ASN A 128 2.94 14.19 4.39
N ASN A 129 1.96 14.78 5.08
CA ASN A 129 0.55 14.60 4.73
C ASN A 129 0.30 14.97 3.26
N ASN A 130 -0.40 14.09 2.54
CA ASN A 130 -0.67 14.12 1.10
C ASN A 130 0.55 13.95 0.18
N GLN A 131 1.72 13.58 0.71
CA GLN A 131 2.87 13.24 -0.12
C GLN A 131 2.61 11.93 -0.87
N VAL A 132 2.79 11.94 -2.19
CA VAL A 132 2.89 10.70 -2.98
C VAL A 132 4.24 10.07 -2.69
N VAL A 133 4.24 8.84 -2.20
CA VAL A 133 5.45 8.11 -1.79
C VAL A 133 5.77 6.95 -2.72
N GLY A 134 4.78 6.40 -3.43
CA GLY A 134 4.93 5.38 -4.45
C GLY A 134 4.10 5.72 -5.68
N SER A 135 4.63 5.43 -6.86
CA SER A 135 3.96 5.63 -8.14
C SER A 135 4.42 4.57 -9.12
N LEU A 136 3.48 4.00 -9.87
CA LEU A 136 3.72 3.04 -10.94
C LEU A 136 2.70 3.32 -12.03
N GLU A 137 3.14 3.42 -13.28
CA GLU A 137 2.25 3.59 -14.43
C GLU A 137 2.65 2.58 -15.50
N GLY A 138 1.68 2.15 -16.30
CA GLY A 138 1.95 1.21 -17.37
C GLY A 138 0.75 1.02 -18.29
N ILE A 139 0.99 0.23 -19.34
CA ILE A 139 -0.02 -0.18 -20.30
C ILE A 139 0.06 -1.70 -20.40
N LEU A 140 -1.05 -2.37 -20.16
CA LEU A 140 -1.20 -3.80 -20.37
C LEU A 140 -2.12 -4.03 -21.56
N GLN A 141 -1.68 -4.81 -22.54
CA GLN A 141 -2.51 -5.20 -23.68
C GLN A 141 -2.94 -6.66 -23.52
N GLN A 142 -4.23 -6.94 -23.67
CA GLN A 142 -4.78 -8.30 -23.60
C GLN A 142 -5.77 -8.53 -24.73
N GLN A 143 -5.87 -9.78 -25.21
CA GLN A 143 -6.89 -10.17 -26.16
C GLN A 143 -8.11 -10.73 -25.42
N ILE A 144 -9.25 -10.05 -25.52
CA ILE A 144 -10.51 -10.44 -24.90
C ILE A 144 -11.54 -10.66 -26.00
N GLU A 145 -12.04 -11.90 -26.12
CA GLU A 145 -13.00 -12.31 -27.16
C GLU A 145 -12.57 -11.94 -28.59
N GLY A 146 -11.26 -11.92 -28.86
CA GLY A 146 -10.69 -11.59 -30.17
C GLY A 146 -10.36 -10.12 -30.37
N PHE A 147 -10.75 -9.22 -29.46
CA PHE A 147 -10.42 -7.80 -29.48
C PHE A 147 -9.14 -7.51 -28.69
N ASN A 148 -8.29 -6.63 -29.21
CA ASN A 148 -7.15 -6.10 -28.44
C ASN A 148 -7.67 -5.02 -27.51
N VAL A 149 -7.53 -5.24 -26.21
CA VAL A 149 -7.95 -4.34 -25.14
C VAL A 149 -6.72 -3.83 -24.42
N ASP A 150 -6.62 -2.51 -24.36
CA ASP A 150 -5.56 -1.78 -23.67
C ASP A 150 -6.05 -1.31 -22.30
N PHE A 151 -5.25 -1.59 -21.28
CA PHE A 151 -5.44 -1.16 -19.90
C PHE A 151 -4.32 -0.16 -19.56
N ASP A 152 -4.62 1.13 -19.68
CA ASP A 152 -3.74 2.20 -19.22
C ASP A 152 -3.95 2.37 -17.71
N TYR A 153 -2.95 2.07 -16.90
CA TYR A 153 -3.07 2.11 -15.45
C TYR A 153 -2.05 3.02 -14.78
N GLY A 154 -2.46 3.60 -13.65
CA GLY A 154 -1.61 4.36 -12.75
C GLY A 154 -1.94 4.02 -11.30
N MET A 155 -0.99 3.44 -10.58
CA MET A 155 -1.10 3.12 -9.17
C MET A 155 -0.25 4.07 -8.33
N THR A 156 -0.84 4.65 -7.28
CA THR A 156 -0.14 5.57 -6.39
C THR A 156 -0.38 5.23 -4.93
N THR A 157 0.65 5.40 -4.11
CA THR A 157 0.54 5.39 -2.65
C THR A 157 0.76 6.81 -2.16
N LYS A 158 -0.20 7.32 -1.39
CA LYS A 158 -0.14 8.65 -0.78
C LYS A 158 -0.18 8.55 0.73
N ALA A 159 0.77 9.20 1.40
CA ALA A 159 0.70 9.37 2.84
C ALA A 159 -0.43 10.33 3.20
N LYS A 160 -1.16 10.00 4.26
CA LYS A 160 -2.28 10.81 4.77
C LYS A 160 -1.91 11.34 6.15
N GLU A 161 -2.85 11.38 7.06
CA GLU A 161 -2.62 11.80 8.44
C GLU A 161 -1.76 10.82 9.25
N SER A 162 -1.06 11.37 10.25
CA SER A 162 -0.54 10.62 11.39
C SER A 162 -1.46 10.86 12.57
N LEU A 163 -1.93 9.79 13.18
CA LEU A 163 -2.87 9.81 14.29
C LEU A 163 -2.15 9.39 15.57
N GLU A 164 -2.27 10.19 16.62
CA GLU A 164 -1.78 9.78 17.94
C GLU A 164 -2.49 8.53 18.45
N THR A 165 -3.80 8.46 18.20
CA THR A 165 -4.64 7.30 18.49
C THR A 165 -5.67 7.05 17.38
N TYR A 166 -6.03 5.79 17.18
CA TYR A 166 -7.09 5.37 16.28
C TYR A 166 -7.91 4.26 16.93
N THR A 167 -9.24 4.38 16.95
CA THR A 167 -10.12 3.38 17.54
C THR A 167 -11.03 2.78 16.46
N VAL A 168 -11.02 1.46 16.37
CA VAL A 168 -11.86 0.67 15.46
C VAL A 168 -12.27 -0.61 16.18
N ASP A 169 -13.53 -1.03 16.01
CA ASP A 169 -14.12 -2.21 16.67
C ASP A 169 -13.82 -2.31 18.18
N GLY A 170 -13.94 -1.18 18.88
CA GLY A 170 -13.73 -1.11 20.33
C GLY A 170 -12.27 -1.26 20.81
N ARG A 171 -11.30 -1.34 19.90
CA ARG A 171 -9.86 -1.36 20.22
C ARG A 171 -9.18 -0.07 19.83
N THR A 172 -8.33 0.45 20.71
CA THR A 172 -7.55 1.66 20.46
C THR A 172 -6.09 1.31 20.18
N TYR A 173 -5.59 1.80 19.06
CA TYR A 173 -4.20 1.71 18.64
C TYR A 173 -3.54 3.08 18.77
N THR A 174 -2.23 3.10 19.07
CA THR A 174 -1.44 4.33 19.22
C THR A 174 -0.44 4.47 18.09
N ASP A 175 -0.09 5.71 17.76
CA ASP A 175 0.87 6.05 16.69
C ASP A 175 0.52 5.31 15.39
N VAL A 176 -0.56 5.78 14.75
CA VAL A 176 -1.10 5.18 13.53
C VAL A 176 -0.80 6.07 12.34
N LYS A 177 -0.21 5.49 11.30
CA LYS A 177 0.02 6.14 10.02
C LYS A 177 -1.03 5.70 9.02
N VAL A 178 -1.63 6.66 8.32
CA VAL A 178 -2.64 6.39 7.32
C VAL A 178 -2.03 6.51 5.93
N MET A 179 -2.19 5.46 5.11
CA MET A 179 -1.81 5.45 3.70
C MET A 179 -3.04 5.30 2.83
N GLU A 180 -3.01 5.88 1.64
CA GLU A 180 -4.05 5.76 0.62
C GLU A 180 -3.41 5.21 -0.65
N LEU A 181 -3.76 3.97 -1.01
CA LEU A 181 -3.45 3.36 -2.29
C LEU A 181 -4.57 3.70 -3.27
N THR A 182 -4.23 4.15 -4.47
CA THR A 182 -5.20 4.47 -5.52
C THR A 182 -4.79 3.84 -6.82
N LEU A 183 -5.71 3.11 -7.47
CA LEU A 183 -5.56 2.68 -8.86
C LEU A 183 -6.44 3.56 -9.75
N ASN A 184 -5.81 4.25 -10.69
CA ASN A 184 -6.45 4.86 -11.84
C ASN A 184 -6.38 3.89 -13.03
N LEU A 185 -7.49 3.73 -13.76
CA LEU A 185 -7.57 2.84 -14.90
C LEU A 185 -8.36 3.48 -16.03
N LYS A 186 -7.85 3.34 -17.25
CA LYS A 186 -8.54 3.61 -18.51
C LYS A 186 -8.49 2.33 -19.35
N ILE A 187 -9.63 1.99 -19.95
CA ILE A 187 -9.76 0.82 -20.82
C ILE A 187 -10.17 1.28 -22.20
N SER A 188 -9.42 0.88 -23.22
CA SER A 188 -9.72 1.16 -24.63
C SER A 188 -9.50 -0.07 -25.49
N SER A 189 -10.08 -0.07 -26.69
CA SER A 189 -9.84 -1.10 -27.69
C SER A 189 -9.79 -0.45 -29.07
N ASN A 190 -9.03 -1.06 -29.99
CA ASN A 190 -9.08 -0.70 -31.40
C ASN A 190 -9.98 -1.69 -32.14
N VAL A 191 -11.14 -1.22 -32.61
CA VAL A 191 -12.11 -2.02 -33.35
C VAL A 191 -12.08 -1.57 -34.81
N GLN A 192 -11.54 -2.43 -35.69
CA GLN A 192 -11.45 -2.18 -37.14
C GLN A 192 -10.79 -0.85 -37.52
N GLY A 193 -9.78 -0.42 -36.75
CA GLY A 193 -9.06 0.84 -36.98
C GLY A 193 -9.65 2.07 -36.28
N PHE A 194 -10.73 1.91 -35.50
CA PHE A 194 -11.30 2.97 -34.67
C PHE A 194 -10.99 2.74 -33.19
N ASP A 195 -10.53 3.78 -32.51
CA ASP A 195 -10.30 3.74 -31.06
C ASP A 195 -11.63 3.91 -30.33
N VAL A 196 -12.00 2.88 -29.57
CA VAL A 196 -13.19 2.84 -28.73
C VAL A 196 -12.74 2.90 -27.28
N THR A 197 -13.17 3.93 -26.55
CA THR A 197 -12.96 4.00 -25.10
C THR A 197 -14.05 3.19 -24.42
N ILE A 198 -13.66 2.10 -23.75
CA ILE A 198 -14.57 1.22 -23.00
C ILE A 198 -14.81 1.83 -21.61
N MET A 199 -13.75 2.33 -20.98
CA MET A 199 -13.82 3.00 -19.69
C MET A 199 -12.90 4.23 -19.70
N PRO A 200 -13.43 5.45 -19.53
CA PRO A 200 -12.59 6.63 -19.40
C PRO A 200 -11.75 6.54 -18.12
N ALA A 201 -10.61 7.23 -18.11
CA ALA A 201 -9.70 7.27 -16.97
C ALA A 201 -10.43 7.69 -15.69
N GLN A 202 -10.43 6.82 -14.68
CA GLN A 202 -11.05 7.07 -13.38
C GLN A 202 -10.34 6.26 -12.29
N ASN A 203 -10.47 6.72 -11.04
CA ASN A 203 -9.98 5.96 -9.89
C ASN A 203 -10.94 4.79 -9.66
N VAL A 204 -10.49 3.59 -10.03
CA VAL A 204 -11.29 2.38 -9.91
C VAL A 204 -11.17 1.72 -8.55
N MET A 205 -10.09 1.99 -7.82
CA MET A 205 -9.91 1.54 -6.46
C MET A 205 -9.23 2.63 -5.63
N VAL A 206 -9.75 2.86 -4.43
CA VAL A 206 -9.12 3.65 -3.38
C VAL A 206 -9.13 2.83 -2.09
N SER A 207 -7.96 2.48 -1.58
CA SER A 207 -7.80 1.70 -0.35
C SER A 207 -7.06 2.53 0.69
N ARG A 208 -7.71 2.84 1.80
CA ARG A 208 -7.14 3.53 2.96
C ARG A 208 -6.73 2.52 4.01
N GLN A 209 -5.45 2.49 4.34
CA GLN A 209 -4.83 1.51 5.23
C GLN A 209 -4.26 2.20 6.47
N TYR A 210 -4.59 1.67 7.64
CA TYR A 210 -4.19 2.22 8.94
C TYR A 210 -3.10 1.35 9.54
N TYR A 211 -1.86 1.83 9.52
CA TYR A 211 -0.68 1.14 10.03
C TYR A 211 -0.41 1.56 11.47
N ALA A 212 -0.64 0.67 12.43
CA ALA A 212 -0.28 0.91 13.83
C ALA A 212 1.15 0.45 14.10
N LYS A 213 1.89 1.28 14.83
CA LYS A 213 3.26 0.96 15.24
C LYS A 213 3.32 -0.35 16.03
N GLU A 214 4.36 -1.12 15.75
CA GLU A 214 4.70 -2.46 16.27
C GLU A 214 3.68 -3.57 15.98
N ILE A 215 2.60 -3.25 15.25
CA ILE A 215 1.52 -4.19 14.96
C ILE A 215 1.47 -4.49 13.47
N GLY A 216 1.32 -3.48 12.62
CA GLY A 216 0.95 -3.70 11.21
C GLY A 216 -0.33 -2.95 10.84
N VAL A 217 -1.00 -3.40 9.79
CA VAL A 217 -2.28 -2.83 9.36
C VAL A 217 -3.39 -3.29 10.30
N VAL A 218 -4.09 -2.34 10.93
CA VAL A 218 -5.15 -2.61 11.91
C VAL A 218 -6.55 -2.41 11.35
N HIS A 219 -6.66 -1.65 10.26
CA HIS A 219 -7.91 -1.41 9.55
C HIS A 219 -7.60 -1.06 8.09
N VAL A 220 -8.45 -1.52 7.19
CA VAL A 220 -8.47 -1.13 5.78
C VAL A 220 -9.88 -0.80 5.37
N VAL A 221 -10.04 0.30 4.65
CA VAL A 221 -11.29 0.66 3.96
C VAL A 221 -10.98 0.73 2.48
N THR A 222 -11.63 -0.10 1.67
CA THR A 222 -11.43 -0.17 0.22
C THR A 222 -12.74 0.12 -0.50
N ASP A 223 -12.71 1.15 -1.35
CA ASP A 223 -13.79 1.49 -2.25
C ASP A 223 -13.39 1.11 -3.68
N ILE A 224 -14.19 0.27 -4.33
CA ILE A 224 -14.05 -0.09 -5.75
C ILE A 224 -15.23 0.52 -6.49
N ASN A 225 -14.96 1.35 -7.50
CA ASN A 225 -16.00 2.04 -8.25
C ASN A 225 -15.62 2.18 -9.72
N TYR A 226 -16.50 1.82 -10.65
CA TYR A 226 -16.25 2.00 -12.07
C TYR A 226 -17.50 2.39 -12.84
N ASN A 227 -17.30 3.12 -13.94
CA ASN A 227 -18.33 3.50 -14.89
C ASN A 227 -17.79 3.32 -16.31
N LEU A 228 -18.44 2.45 -17.07
CA LEU A 228 -18.11 2.16 -18.46
C LEU A 228 -18.78 3.18 -19.39
N SER A 229 -18.29 3.26 -20.62
CA SER A 229 -18.93 4.02 -21.67
C SER A 229 -20.12 3.24 -22.24
N ASP A 230 -21.15 3.98 -22.66
CA ASP A 230 -22.26 3.40 -23.42
C ASP A 230 -21.82 3.13 -24.87
N LEU A 231 -21.63 1.85 -25.19
CA LEU A 231 -21.23 1.38 -26.51
C LEU A 231 -22.42 0.89 -27.36
N SER A 232 -23.67 1.06 -26.88
CA SER A 232 -24.87 0.62 -27.60
C SER A 232 -25.02 1.25 -28.98
N SER A 233 -24.49 2.46 -29.18
CA SER A 233 -24.45 3.14 -30.49
C SER A 233 -23.60 2.41 -31.53
N PHE A 234 -22.64 1.58 -31.09
CA PHE A 234 -21.85 0.68 -31.93
C PHE A 234 -22.48 -0.72 -32.06
N GLY A 235 -23.64 -0.95 -31.43
CA GLY A 235 -24.28 -2.27 -31.35
C GLY A 235 -23.51 -3.27 -30.49
N ILE A 236 -22.65 -2.78 -29.58
CA ILE A 236 -21.82 -3.59 -28.69
C ILE A 236 -22.48 -3.63 -27.31
N GLU A 237 -22.77 -4.83 -26.83
CA GLU A 237 -23.19 -5.08 -25.45
C GLU A 237 -22.01 -5.70 -24.70
N LEU A 238 -21.59 -5.07 -23.60
CA LEU A 238 -20.50 -5.57 -22.77
C LEU A 238 -21.03 -6.68 -21.85
N PRO A 239 -20.27 -7.77 -21.63
CA PRO A 239 -20.69 -8.87 -20.75
C PRO A 239 -20.67 -8.50 -19.25
N ILE A 240 -20.36 -7.24 -18.92
CA ILE A 240 -20.27 -6.73 -17.56
C ILE A 240 -21.23 -5.55 -17.36
N PRO A 241 -21.72 -5.31 -16.14
CA PRO A 241 -22.57 -4.15 -15.84
C PRO A 241 -21.89 -2.83 -16.22
N GLN A 242 -22.68 -1.86 -16.71
CA GLN A 242 -22.20 -0.52 -17.09
C GLN A 242 -21.54 0.25 -15.93
N SER A 243 -21.86 -0.07 -14.69
CA SER A 243 -21.17 0.44 -13.52
C SER A 243 -21.16 -0.59 -12.40
N GLY A 244 -20.23 -0.42 -11.47
CA GLY A 244 -20.14 -1.22 -10.24
C GLY A 244 -19.61 -0.37 -9.10
N SER A 245 -20.06 -0.70 -7.90
CA SER A 245 -19.64 -0.04 -6.66
C SER A 245 -19.63 -1.08 -5.56
N GLU A 246 -18.49 -1.18 -4.86
CA GLU A 246 -18.29 -2.05 -3.71
C GLU A 246 -17.55 -1.26 -2.63
N HIS A 247 -18.01 -1.42 -1.39
CA HIS A 247 -17.35 -0.91 -0.21
C HIS A 247 -16.96 -2.09 0.67
N GLN A 248 -15.69 -2.16 1.07
CA GLN A 248 -15.17 -3.25 1.88
C GLN A 248 -14.33 -2.72 3.04
N GLU A 249 -14.51 -3.30 4.20
CA GLU A 249 -13.66 -3.09 5.37
C GLU A 249 -12.91 -4.38 5.75
N GLU A 250 -11.66 -4.25 6.16
CA GLU A 250 -10.89 -5.32 6.83
C GLU A 250 -10.41 -4.82 8.19
N VAL A 251 -10.95 -5.38 9.27
CA VAL A 251 -10.64 -4.95 10.64
C VAL A 251 -9.84 -6.02 11.35
N LEU A 252 -8.72 -5.63 11.98
CA LEU A 252 -7.85 -6.56 12.67
C LEU A 252 -8.50 -7.12 13.94
N VAL A 253 -8.66 -8.44 13.98
CA VAL A 253 -9.25 -9.18 15.11
C VAL A 253 -8.18 -9.83 15.98
N ARG A 254 -7.08 -10.31 15.40
CA ARG A 254 -6.01 -11.01 16.14
C ARG A 254 -4.67 -10.90 15.44
N TYR A 255 -3.60 -10.77 16.20
CA TYR A 255 -2.22 -10.80 15.74
C TYR A 255 -1.33 -11.40 16.84
N ASN A 256 -0.08 -11.74 16.53
CA ASN A 256 0.94 -12.02 17.55
C ASN A 256 1.90 -10.86 17.75
N GLU A 257 2.09 -10.51 19.02
CA GLU A 257 3.19 -9.66 19.48
C GLU A 257 4.49 -10.46 19.55
N ASN A 258 5.62 -9.76 19.70
CA ASN A 258 6.91 -10.38 19.99
C ASN A 258 6.97 -10.99 21.39
#